data_AF-A0A7W8J667-F1
#
_entry.id   AF-A0A7W8J667-F1
#
_cell.length_a   1.000
_cell.length_b   1.000
_cell.length_c   1.000
_cell.angle_alpha   90.00
_cell.angle_beta   90.00
_cell.angle_gamma   90.00
#
_symmetry.space_group_name_H-M   'P 1'
#
loop_
_entity.id
_entity.type
_entity.pdbx_description
1 polymer ?
#
loop_
_entity_poly.entity_id
_entity_poly.type
_entity_poly.pdbx_seq_one_letter_code
_entity_poly.pdbx_strand_id
1 'polypeptide(L)'
;MTLDGNWQLAGSRSAKQFPQLSMSLLVNGSQILAAGSMDTQCTGSFFTAGGGFSLAGTIAGDGTFQLTDAFPPPSTPPLPGLVHISIQGRVPRQGDLSWTGSYTLSNGGTNSTCGVNQAGSFQAVSLPPVSGTYVGSVSGNASSSKVSIQIAQQPAVERTTPTHSTFYVPLNGTITIQNAACSMQGKTSSPSFLSLLSGDQLILQFTMDDGSTVLGLGYLNDASETEIILNALGTVEGKCHGVFQSGTLTKQ
;
A
#
# COMPACT_ATOMS: atom_id res chain seq x y z
N MET A 1 -6.70 9.16 -20.60
CA MET A 1 -6.23 8.69 -19.29
C MET A 1 -6.43 7.19 -19.28
N THR A 2 -5.43 6.45 -18.83
CA THR A 2 -5.55 4.99 -18.68
C THR A 2 -5.94 4.70 -17.23
N LEU A 3 -6.53 3.52 -16.96
CA LEU A 3 -6.74 3.07 -15.57
C LEU A 3 -5.41 2.85 -14.84
N ASP A 4 -4.29 2.73 -15.57
CA ASP A 4 -2.97 2.57 -14.98
C ASP A 4 -2.62 3.69 -14.01
N GLY A 5 -2.08 3.31 -12.86
CA GLY A 5 -1.58 4.26 -11.86
C GLY A 5 -2.12 4.00 -10.47
N ASN A 6 -1.84 4.92 -9.56
CA ASN A 6 -2.25 4.87 -8.17
C ASN A 6 -3.54 5.67 -7.98
N TRP A 7 -4.46 5.14 -7.19
CA TRP A 7 -5.78 5.70 -7.02
C TRP A 7 -6.23 5.64 -5.56
N GLN A 8 -6.78 6.74 -5.08
CA GLN A 8 -7.59 6.76 -3.88
C GLN A 8 -9.05 6.60 -4.29
N LEU A 9 -9.71 5.55 -3.77
CA LEU A 9 -11.09 5.23 -4.13
C LEU A 9 -12.05 5.75 -3.08
N ALA A 10 -11.86 5.38 -1.82
CA ALA A 10 -12.80 5.72 -0.76
C ALA A 10 -12.08 6.16 0.51
N GLY A 11 -12.76 7.01 1.26
CA GLY A 11 -12.28 7.53 2.53
C GLY A 11 -10.99 8.34 2.38
N SER A 12 -10.45 8.74 3.52
CA SER A 12 -9.20 9.49 3.61
C SER A 12 -8.54 9.17 4.94
N ARG A 13 -7.24 8.89 4.88
CA ARG A 13 -6.46 8.54 6.05
C ARG A 13 -6.22 9.74 6.95
N SER A 14 -5.84 10.88 6.37
CA SER A 14 -5.72 12.16 7.08
C SER A 14 -7.03 12.61 7.73
N ALA A 15 -8.17 12.37 7.07
CA ALA A 15 -9.49 12.71 7.61
C ALA A 15 -10.12 11.60 8.48
N LYS A 16 -9.45 10.45 8.65
CA LYS A 16 -9.97 9.25 9.36
C LYS A 16 -11.34 8.80 8.86
N GLN A 17 -11.59 8.90 7.56
CA GLN A 17 -12.85 8.51 6.92
C GLN A 17 -12.73 7.07 6.42
N PHE A 18 -13.65 6.21 6.85
CA PHE A 18 -13.68 4.78 6.50
C PHE A 18 -14.81 4.45 5.50
N PRO A 19 -14.65 3.42 4.65
CA PRO A 19 -13.41 2.66 4.47
C PRO A 19 -12.35 3.52 3.77
N GLN A 20 -11.11 3.38 4.22
CA GLN A 20 -9.95 3.88 3.50
C GLN A 20 -9.60 2.83 2.47
N LEU A 21 -9.63 3.21 1.20
CA LEU A 21 -9.38 2.30 0.10
C LEU A 21 -8.53 3.00 -0.95
N SER A 22 -7.34 2.46 -1.18
CA SER A 22 -6.43 2.92 -2.22
C SER A 22 -5.84 1.72 -2.96
N MET A 23 -5.54 1.89 -4.24
CA MET A 23 -4.91 0.83 -5.03
C MET A 23 -4.12 1.37 -6.21
N SER A 24 -3.14 0.58 -6.61
CA SER A 24 -2.42 0.72 -7.87
C SER A 24 -3.02 -0.25 -8.88
N LEU A 25 -3.19 0.20 -10.12
CA LEU A 25 -3.75 -0.56 -11.23
C LEU A 25 -2.72 -0.67 -12.37
N LEU A 26 -2.70 -1.84 -13.02
CA LEU A 26 -2.01 -2.09 -14.28
C LEU A 26 -2.96 -2.78 -15.25
N VAL A 27 -3.04 -2.23 -16.46
CA VAL A 27 -3.81 -2.73 -17.58
C VAL A 27 -2.87 -3.31 -18.62
N ASN A 28 -2.99 -4.59 -18.89
CA ASN A 28 -2.26 -5.28 -19.95
C ASN A 28 -3.26 -5.88 -20.95
N GLY A 29 -3.48 -5.17 -22.06
CA GLY A 29 -4.56 -5.51 -23.00
C GLY A 29 -5.93 -5.36 -22.33
N SER A 30 -6.68 -6.45 -22.22
CA SER A 30 -7.95 -6.50 -21.48
C SER A 30 -7.80 -6.91 -20.02
N GLN A 31 -6.63 -7.35 -19.58
CA GLN A 31 -6.41 -7.79 -18.19
C GLN A 31 -6.13 -6.59 -17.29
N ILE A 32 -6.72 -6.59 -16.09
CA ILE A 32 -6.40 -5.65 -15.02
C ILE A 32 -5.80 -6.44 -13.87
N LEU A 33 -4.65 -5.96 -13.37
CA LEU A 33 -4.07 -6.35 -12.09
C LEU A 33 -4.09 -5.15 -11.14
N ALA A 34 -4.39 -5.40 -9.87
CA ALA A 34 -4.40 -4.38 -8.85
C ALA A 34 -3.73 -4.86 -7.57
N ALA A 35 -3.09 -3.94 -6.86
CA ALA A 35 -2.66 -4.14 -5.48
C ALA A 35 -2.95 -2.87 -4.70
N GLY A 36 -3.49 -3.00 -3.50
CA GLY A 36 -3.92 -1.87 -2.70
C GLY A 36 -3.82 -2.09 -1.22
N SER A 37 -4.30 -1.09 -0.48
CA SER A 37 -4.45 -1.13 0.96
C SER A 37 -5.91 -0.80 1.29
N MET A 38 -6.44 -1.48 2.30
CA MET A 38 -7.72 -1.12 2.88
C MET A 38 -7.65 -1.05 4.39
N ASP A 39 -8.45 -0.16 4.95
CA ASP A 39 -8.76 -0.10 6.36
C ASP A 39 -10.25 0.23 6.50
N THR A 40 -10.98 -0.53 7.32
CA THR A 40 -12.42 -0.33 7.49
C THR A 40 -12.85 -0.61 8.93
N GLN A 41 -13.90 0.06 9.38
CA GLN A 41 -14.45 -0.17 10.71
C GLN A 41 -15.22 -1.48 10.78
N CYS A 42 -14.96 -2.21 11.86
CA CYS A 42 -15.75 -3.38 12.23
C CYS A 42 -17.18 -2.93 12.61
N THR A 43 -18.20 -3.58 12.06
CA THR A 43 -19.60 -3.30 12.40
C THR A 43 -19.83 -3.45 13.90
N GLY A 44 -20.33 -2.39 14.55
CA GLY A 44 -20.65 -2.40 15.99
C GLY A 44 -19.42 -2.38 16.91
N SER A 45 -18.24 -1.99 16.41
CA SER A 45 -16.99 -2.01 17.15
C SER A 45 -16.11 -0.80 16.83
N PHE A 46 -15.21 -0.45 17.75
CA PHE A 46 -14.19 0.60 17.56
C PHE A 46 -12.91 0.09 16.91
N PHE A 47 -12.80 -1.23 16.68
CA PHE A 47 -11.67 -1.82 15.98
C PHE A 47 -11.81 -1.60 14.47
N THR A 48 -10.67 -1.61 13.79
CA THR A 48 -10.62 -1.65 12.34
C THR A 48 -10.08 -2.98 11.85
N ALA A 49 -10.46 -3.36 10.64
CA ALA A 49 -9.90 -4.47 9.91
C ALA A 49 -9.41 -3.98 8.56
N GLY A 50 -8.34 -4.58 8.08
CA GLY A 50 -7.70 -4.12 6.86
C GLY A 50 -6.36 -4.78 6.64
N GLY A 51 -5.70 -4.35 5.57
CA GLY A 51 -4.42 -4.86 5.14
C GLY A 51 -4.20 -4.60 3.65
N GLY A 52 -3.06 -5.10 3.16
CA GLY A 52 -2.80 -5.14 1.73
C GLY A 52 -3.67 -6.20 1.05
N PHE A 53 -4.12 -5.90 -0.16
CA PHE A 53 -4.88 -6.84 -1.00
C PHE A 53 -4.34 -6.83 -2.43
N SER A 54 -4.66 -7.89 -3.18
CA SER A 54 -4.38 -7.98 -4.61
C SER A 54 -5.65 -8.41 -5.34
N LEU A 55 -6.01 -7.69 -6.40
CA LEU A 55 -7.17 -8.00 -7.23
C LEU A 55 -6.75 -8.26 -8.68
N ALA A 56 -7.60 -9.01 -9.39
CA ALA A 56 -7.47 -9.19 -10.83
C ALA A 56 -8.87 -9.19 -11.48
N GLY A 57 -8.90 -8.87 -12.77
CA GLY A 57 -10.11 -8.89 -13.57
C GLY A 57 -9.85 -8.62 -15.04
N THR A 58 -10.92 -8.46 -15.80
CA THR A 58 -10.85 -8.14 -17.23
C THR A 58 -11.79 -7.00 -17.61
N ILE A 59 -11.38 -6.22 -18.62
CA ILE A 59 -12.18 -5.18 -19.26
C ILE A 59 -13.03 -5.85 -20.33
N ALA A 60 -14.35 -5.73 -20.20
CA ALA A 60 -15.31 -6.15 -21.20
C ALA A 60 -15.30 -5.22 -22.42
N GLY A 61 -15.86 -5.67 -23.54
CA GLY A 61 -15.87 -4.90 -24.79
C GLY A 61 -16.61 -3.56 -24.71
N ASP A 62 -17.47 -3.37 -23.72
CA ASP A 62 -18.17 -2.10 -23.46
C ASP A 62 -17.40 -1.17 -22.49
N GLY A 63 -16.20 -1.57 -22.08
CA GLY A 63 -15.33 -0.84 -21.16
C GLY A 63 -15.64 -1.04 -19.67
N THR A 64 -16.61 -1.89 -19.30
CA THR A 64 -16.87 -2.23 -17.90
C THR A 64 -15.87 -3.27 -17.39
N PHE A 65 -15.62 -3.30 -16.09
CA PHE A 65 -14.75 -4.30 -15.46
C PHE A 65 -15.21 -4.63 -14.04
N GLN A 66 -14.84 -5.83 -13.59
CA GLN A 66 -14.95 -6.26 -12.21
C GLN A 66 -13.60 -6.83 -11.76
N LEU A 67 -13.13 -6.36 -10.61
CA LEU A 67 -11.95 -6.87 -9.91
C LEU A 67 -12.41 -7.67 -8.69
N THR A 68 -11.73 -8.78 -8.45
CA THR A 68 -11.92 -9.67 -7.29
C THR A 68 -10.57 -10.18 -6.80
N ASP A 69 -10.54 -10.72 -5.59
CA ASP A 69 -9.32 -11.25 -4.97
C ASP A 69 -8.53 -12.15 -5.93
N ALA A 70 -7.29 -11.73 -6.21
CA ALA A 70 -6.33 -12.51 -7.00
C ALA A 70 -5.55 -13.49 -6.11
N PHE A 71 -5.45 -13.21 -4.81
CA PHE A 71 -4.79 -14.08 -3.84
C PHE A 71 -5.47 -14.01 -2.46
N PRO A 72 -5.73 -15.16 -1.79
CA PRO A 72 -5.53 -16.52 -2.30
C PRO A 72 -6.45 -16.79 -3.52
N PRO A 73 -6.07 -17.68 -4.45
CA PRO A 73 -6.85 -17.92 -5.66
C PRO A 73 -8.29 -18.31 -5.32
N PRO A 74 -9.28 -18.06 -6.21
CA PRO A 74 -10.70 -18.30 -5.93
C PRO A 74 -11.04 -19.75 -5.54
N SER A 75 -10.19 -20.71 -5.89
CA SER A 75 -10.30 -22.13 -5.52
C SER A 75 -9.89 -22.42 -4.07
N THR A 76 -9.31 -21.46 -3.37
CA THR A 76 -8.88 -21.59 -1.97
C THR A 76 -10.05 -21.25 -1.07
N PRO A 77 -10.40 -22.08 -0.08
CA PRO A 77 -11.40 -21.72 0.91
C PRO A 77 -11.07 -20.36 1.54
N PRO A 78 -12.07 -19.48 1.75
CA PRO A 78 -11.83 -18.17 2.35
C PRO A 78 -11.15 -18.36 3.71
N LEU A 79 -9.97 -17.74 3.86
CA LEU A 79 -9.27 -17.79 5.13
C LEU A 79 -10.10 -17.01 6.16
N PRO A 80 -10.44 -17.62 7.31
CA PRO A 80 -11.23 -16.95 8.31
C PRO A 80 -10.51 -15.68 8.80
N GLY A 81 -11.20 -14.54 8.76
CA GLY A 81 -10.68 -13.25 9.19
C GLY A 81 -10.12 -12.36 8.07
N LEU A 82 -10.03 -12.84 6.82
CA LEU A 82 -9.73 -11.96 5.68
C LEU A 82 -10.99 -11.22 5.22
N VAL A 83 -10.79 -9.95 4.84
CA VAL A 83 -11.82 -9.16 4.16
C VAL A 83 -11.65 -9.31 2.66
N HIS A 84 -12.66 -9.87 2.02
CA HIS A 84 -12.82 -9.93 0.58
C HIS A 84 -13.25 -8.59 0.04
N ILE A 85 -12.66 -8.22 -1.09
CA ILE A 85 -12.98 -6.98 -1.79
C ILE A 85 -13.33 -7.27 -3.25
N SER A 86 -14.41 -6.65 -3.72
CA SER A 86 -14.72 -6.56 -5.14
C SER A 86 -14.91 -5.11 -5.54
N ILE A 87 -14.40 -4.77 -6.72
CA ILE A 87 -14.49 -3.43 -7.29
C ILE A 87 -15.10 -3.55 -8.67
N GLN A 88 -16.11 -2.72 -8.95
CA GLN A 88 -16.72 -2.61 -10.26
C GLN A 88 -16.54 -1.19 -10.78
N GLY A 89 -16.30 -1.06 -12.07
CA GLY A 89 -16.08 0.24 -12.69
C GLY A 89 -16.16 0.20 -14.20
N ARG A 90 -15.84 1.36 -14.79
CA ARG A 90 -15.70 1.54 -16.23
C ARG A 90 -14.42 2.29 -16.52
N VAL A 91 -13.74 1.91 -17.61
CA VAL A 91 -12.54 2.61 -18.07
C VAL A 91 -12.89 4.09 -18.32
N PRO A 92 -12.15 5.05 -17.74
CA PRO A 92 -12.37 6.47 -17.98
C PRO A 92 -12.18 6.81 -19.46
N ARG A 93 -12.89 7.84 -19.93
CA ARG A 93 -12.68 8.33 -21.30
C ARG A 93 -11.32 9.01 -21.41
N GLN A 94 -10.83 9.12 -22.63
CA GLN A 94 -9.60 9.84 -22.88
C GLN A 94 -9.75 11.31 -22.46
N GLY A 95 -9.00 11.73 -21.43
CA GLY A 95 -8.97 13.11 -20.95
C GLY A 95 -9.66 13.31 -19.60
N ASP A 96 -10.44 12.33 -19.13
CA ASP A 96 -10.94 12.33 -17.76
C ASP A 96 -9.75 12.28 -16.78
N LEU A 97 -9.88 12.88 -15.59
CA LEU A 97 -8.87 12.87 -14.52
C LEU A 97 -9.25 11.95 -13.33
N SER A 98 -10.42 11.33 -13.41
CA SER A 98 -11.02 10.47 -12.39
C SER A 98 -11.89 9.42 -13.06
N TRP A 99 -12.23 8.35 -12.33
CA TRP A 99 -13.22 7.37 -12.78
C TRP A 99 -14.13 6.99 -11.62
N THR A 100 -15.35 6.57 -11.93
CA THR A 100 -16.34 6.19 -10.91
C THR A 100 -16.53 4.70 -10.86
N GLY A 101 -16.78 4.17 -9.67
CA GLY A 101 -17.03 2.76 -9.46
C GLY A 101 -17.80 2.49 -8.18
N SER A 102 -17.86 1.22 -7.83
CA SER A 102 -18.41 0.76 -6.56
C SER A 102 -17.55 -0.35 -5.98
N TYR A 103 -17.51 -0.43 -4.65
CA TYR A 103 -16.83 -1.49 -3.93
C TYR A 103 -17.82 -2.29 -3.07
N THR A 104 -17.46 -3.54 -2.80
CA THR A 104 -18.07 -4.35 -1.74
C THR A 104 -16.97 -4.95 -0.88
N LEU A 105 -17.13 -4.84 0.43
CA LEU A 105 -16.27 -5.46 1.44
C LEU A 105 -17.10 -6.50 2.20
N SER A 106 -16.61 -7.73 2.25
CA SER A 106 -17.26 -8.82 3.00
C SER A 106 -16.20 -9.68 3.69
N ASN A 107 -16.51 -10.26 4.84
CA ASN A 107 -15.65 -11.25 5.47
C ASN A 107 -16.25 -12.66 5.29
N GLY A 108 -15.44 -13.59 4.77
CA GLY A 108 -15.90 -14.92 4.34
C GLY A 108 -16.14 -15.94 5.47
N GLY A 109 -16.29 -15.51 6.73
CA GLY A 109 -16.34 -16.41 7.88
C GLY A 109 -17.30 -15.99 8.98
N THR A 110 -17.95 -16.97 9.61
CA THR A 110 -18.93 -16.79 10.70
C THR A 110 -18.33 -16.44 12.06
N ASN A 111 -17.00 -16.39 12.18
CA ASN A 111 -16.27 -16.28 13.46
C ASN A 111 -15.28 -15.09 13.54
N SER A 112 -15.45 -14.04 12.74
CA SER A 112 -14.63 -12.83 12.93
C SER A 112 -15.25 -11.94 14.02
N THR A 113 -14.48 -11.64 15.07
CA THR A 113 -14.80 -10.58 16.05
C THR A 113 -14.96 -9.20 15.41
N CYS A 114 -14.55 -9.06 14.15
CA CYS A 114 -14.76 -7.90 13.29
C CYS A 114 -15.66 -8.25 12.10
N GLY A 115 -16.96 -7.96 12.21
CA GLY A 115 -17.90 -8.07 11.09
C GLY A 115 -17.67 -6.98 10.05
N VAL A 116 -17.40 -7.32 8.80
CA VAL A 116 -17.27 -6.35 7.70
C VAL A 116 -18.25 -6.72 6.60
N ASN A 117 -19.31 -5.91 6.43
CA ASN A 117 -20.23 -6.00 5.31
C ASN A 117 -20.60 -4.57 4.91
N GLN A 118 -19.89 -4.03 3.92
CA GLN A 118 -20.02 -2.65 3.48
C GLN A 118 -20.02 -2.60 1.95
N ALA A 119 -20.79 -1.67 1.40
CA ALA A 119 -20.76 -1.36 -0.01
C ALA A 119 -20.90 0.15 -0.19
N GLY A 120 -20.30 0.66 -1.25
CA GLY A 120 -20.34 2.09 -1.54
C GLY A 120 -19.96 2.38 -2.98
N SER A 121 -20.33 3.57 -3.45
CA SER A 121 -19.81 4.14 -4.68
C SER A 121 -18.63 5.05 -4.39
N PHE A 122 -17.81 5.29 -5.40
CA PHE A 122 -16.68 6.19 -5.29
C PHE A 122 -16.41 6.95 -6.58
N GLN A 123 -15.66 8.05 -6.43
CA GLN A 123 -14.95 8.73 -7.50
C GLN A 123 -13.45 8.61 -7.20
N ALA A 124 -12.74 7.85 -8.03
CA ALA A 124 -11.33 7.61 -7.87
C ALA A 124 -10.53 8.87 -8.18
N VAL A 125 -9.66 9.26 -7.24
CA VAL A 125 -8.74 10.37 -7.38
C VAL A 125 -7.35 9.82 -7.69
N SER A 126 -6.72 10.33 -8.74
CA SER A 126 -5.36 9.94 -9.09
C SER A 126 -4.40 10.37 -7.99
N LEU A 127 -3.59 9.43 -7.53
CA LEU A 127 -2.47 9.68 -6.63
C LEU A 127 -1.22 9.85 -7.50
N PRO A 128 -0.40 10.90 -7.26
CA PRO A 128 0.83 11.05 -8.01
C PRO A 128 1.78 9.86 -7.81
N PRO A 129 2.81 9.73 -8.66
CA PRO A 129 3.90 8.81 -8.40
C PRO A 129 4.73 9.30 -7.21
N VAL A 130 4.92 8.42 -6.23
CA VAL A 130 5.66 8.76 -5.02
C VAL A 130 7.12 9.03 -5.35
N SER A 131 7.57 10.26 -5.13
CA SER A 131 8.97 10.63 -5.31
C SER A 131 9.38 11.79 -4.42
N GLY A 132 10.54 11.70 -3.78
CA GLY A 132 11.12 12.78 -3.00
C GLY A 132 11.96 12.32 -1.83
N THR A 133 12.48 13.29 -1.08
CA THR A 133 13.19 13.08 0.17
C THR A 133 12.30 13.48 1.34
N TYR A 134 12.10 12.55 2.26
CA TYR A 134 11.26 12.69 3.44
C TYR A 134 12.13 12.67 4.67
N VAL A 135 12.02 13.71 5.49
CA VAL A 135 12.87 13.88 6.68
C VAL A 135 11.99 14.05 7.91
N GLY A 136 12.37 13.42 9.00
CA GLY A 136 11.66 13.53 10.26
C GLY A 136 12.37 12.81 11.39
N SER A 137 11.66 12.69 12.50
CA SER A 137 12.14 11.92 13.65
C SER A 137 11.20 10.74 13.89
N VAL A 138 11.80 9.58 14.15
CA VAL A 138 11.08 8.40 14.60
C VAL A 138 11.48 8.13 16.05
N SER A 139 10.52 7.76 16.88
CA SER A 139 10.73 7.54 18.32
C SER A 139 10.21 6.18 18.75
N GLY A 140 10.91 5.57 19.71
CA GLY A 140 10.50 4.36 20.41
C GLY A 140 10.68 4.51 21.93
N ASN A 141 10.65 3.40 22.67
CA ASN A 141 10.53 3.36 24.14
C ASN A 141 11.59 4.15 24.96
N ALA A 142 12.68 4.63 24.37
CA ALA A 142 13.64 5.52 25.05
C ALA A 142 14.55 6.35 24.12
N SER A 143 14.41 6.25 22.79
CA SER A 143 15.32 6.88 21.84
C SER A 143 14.58 7.48 20.65
N SER A 144 15.11 8.62 20.19
CA SER A 144 14.69 9.27 18.94
C SER A 144 15.83 9.16 17.93
N SER A 145 15.48 8.79 16.70
CA SER A 145 16.39 8.78 15.57
C SER A 145 15.90 9.81 14.55
N LYS A 146 16.82 10.61 14.02
CA LYS A 146 16.55 11.38 12.81
C LYS A 146 16.63 10.45 11.62
N VAL A 147 15.63 10.50 10.76
CA VAL A 147 15.50 9.65 9.58
C VAL A 147 15.32 10.53 8.36
N SER A 148 16.08 10.22 7.32
CA SER A 148 15.92 10.77 5.98
C SER A 148 15.76 9.61 5.01
N ILE A 149 14.64 9.58 4.29
CA ILE A 149 14.33 8.56 3.29
C ILE A 149 14.14 9.26 1.95
N GLN A 150 14.98 8.92 0.97
CA GLN A 150 14.74 9.30 -0.41
C GLN A 150 14.11 8.11 -1.12
N ILE A 151 12.94 8.30 -1.73
CA ILE A 151 12.25 7.25 -2.48
C ILE A 151 11.81 7.76 -3.85
N ALA A 152 11.75 6.86 -4.81
CA ALA A 152 11.21 7.06 -6.14
C ALA A 152 10.47 5.80 -6.59
N GLN A 153 9.19 5.98 -6.88
CA GLN A 153 8.34 4.97 -7.48
C GLN A 153 8.89 4.54 -8.85
N GLN A 154 8.92 3.24 -9.06
CA GLN A 154 9.29 2.63 -10.33
C GLN A 154 8.04 2.22 -11.11
N PRO A 155 8.17 1.98 -12.43
CA PRO A 155 7.10 1.34 -13.19
C PRO A 155 6.66 0.04 -12.52
N ALA A 156 5.35 -0.22 -12.57
CA ALA A 156 4.79 -1.44 -12.04
C ALA A 156 5.42 -2.69 -12.66
N VAL A 157 5.54 -3.75 -11.86
CA VAL A 157 6.09 -5.03 -12.27
C VAL A 157 5.04 -6.12 -12.08
N GLU A 158 4.77 -6.86 -13.14
CA GLU A 158 4.08 -8.14 -13.05
C GLU A 158 5.08 -9.24 -12.72
N ARG A 159 4.80 -10.01 -11.66
CA ARG A 159 5.51 -11.22 -11.31
C ARG A 159 4.59 -12.41 -11.47
N THR A 160 4.83 -13.15 -12.54
CA THR A 160 4.15 -14.41 -12.82
C THR A 160 4.89 -15.55 -12.13
N THR A 161 4.18 -16.31 -11.30
CA THR A 161 4.56 -17.65 -10.88
C THR A 161 3.77 -18.67 -11.69
N PRO A 162 4.13 -19.97 -11.68
CA PRO A 162 3.36 -21.00 -12.39
C PRO A 162 1.89 -21.09 -11.96
N THR A 163 1.53 -20.56 -10.79
CA THR A 163 0.19 -20.68 -10.20
C THR A 163 -0.56 -19.36 -10.09
N HIS A 164 0.12 -18.21 -10.19
CA HIS A 164 -0.53 -16.89 -10.10
C HIS A 164 0.33 -15.77 -10.71
N SER A 165 -0.32 -14.74 -11.26
CA SER A 165 0.32 -13.43 -11.52
C SER A 165 0.07 -12.52 -10.33
N THR A 166 1.16 -11.92 -9.83
CA THR A 166 1.11 -10.86 -8.80
C THR A 166 1.60 -9.56 -9.41
N PHE A 167 1.04 -8.47 -8.94
CA PHE A 167 1.39 -7.12 -9.36
C PHE A 167 1.89 -6.34 -8.16
N TYR A 168 2.97 -5.57 -8.34
CA TYR A 168 3.45 -4.66 -7.33
C TYR A 168 4.11 -3.45 -7.97
N VAL A 169 4.15 -2.34 -7.24
CA VAL A 169 4.80 -1.10 -7.66
C VAL A 169 6.10 -0.96 -6.86
N PRO A 170 7.28 -1.22 -7.44
CA PRO A 170 8.53 -1.16 -6.69
C PRO A 170 8.88 0.26 -6.28
N LEU A 171 9.57 0.38 -5.15
CA LEU A 171 10.15 1.61 -4.65
C LEU A 171 11.68 1.49 -4.61
N ASN A 172 12.35 2.43 -5.28
CA ASN A 172 13.79 2.59 -5.15
C ASN A 172 14.07 3.69 -4.14
N GLY A 173 15.03 3.47 -3.26
CA GLY A 173 15.34 4.49 -2.28
C GLY A 173 16.63 4.30 -1.52
N THR A 174 16.97 5.35 -0.79
CA THR A 174 18.05 5.37 0.19
C THR A 174 17.48 5.80 1.54
N ILE A 175 18.14 5.36 2.61
CA ILE A 175 17.81 5.76 3.97
C ILE A 175 19.08 6.24 4.67
N THR A 176 18.94 7.26 5.50
CA THR A 176 19.92 7.65 6.49
C THR A 176 19.25 7.65 7.85
N ILE A 177 19.85 6.97 8.82
CA ILE A 177 19.40 6.93 10.21
C ILE A 177 20.51 7.51 11.08
N GLN A 178 20.19 8.52 11.87
CA GLN A 178 21.11 9.18 12.79
C GLN A 178 20.52 9.20 14.19
N ASN A 179 21.24 8.63 15.16
CA ASN A 179 20.94 8.75 16.58
C ASN A 179 22.23 9.08 17.36
N ALA A 180 22.13 9.20 18.68
CA ALA A 180 23.26 9.59 19.53
C ALA A 180 24.42 8.57 19.53
N ALA A 181 24.15 7.30 19.18
CA ALA A 181 25.11 6.20 19.24
C ALA A 181 25.59 5.70 17.87
N CYS A 182 24.87 6.03 16.79
CA CYS A 182 25.04 5.41 15.49
C CYS A 182 24.52 6.31 14.35
N SER A 183 25.26 6.34 13.24
CA SER A 183 24.82 6.88 11.96
C SER A 183 25.02 5.83 10.88
N MET A 184 23.97 5.47 10.14
CA MET A 184 24.03 4.50 9.04
C MET A 184 23.32 5.02 7.81
N GLN A 185 23.77 4.54 6.66
CA GLN A 185 23.09 4.70 5.39
C GLN A 185 22.77 3.33 4.81
N GLY A 186 21.75 3.29 3.96
CA GLY A 186 21.35 2.08 3.26
C GLY A 186 20.57 2.39 2.00
N LYS A 187 20.34 1.35 1.21
CA LYS A 187 19.62 1.43 -0.07
C LYS A 187 18.69 0.25 -0.24
N THR A 188 17.62 0.45 -0.99
CA THR A 188 16.75 -0.67 -1.38
C THR A 188 17.46 -1.57 -2.39
N SER A 189 17.14 -2.86 -2.34
CA SER A 189 17.48 -3.79 -3.41
C SER A 189 16.47 -3.60 -4.54
N SER A 190 16.89 -3.05 -5.69
CA SER A 190 16.00 -2.79 -6.82
C SER A 190 16.09 -3.91 -7.88
N PRO A 191 14.97 -4.43 -8.41
CA PRO A 191 13.62 -4.40 -7.85
C PRO A 191 13.44 -5.44 -6.73
N SER A 192 12.73 -5.09 -5.66
CA SER A 192 12.43 -5.99 -4.55
C SER A 192 10.95 -5.93 -4.18
N PHE A 193 10.36 -7.10 -3.96
CA PHE A 193 9.02 -7.24 -3.40
C PHE A 193 8.94 -6.85 -1.91
N LEU A 194 10.08 -6.47 -1.32
CA LEU A 194 10.19 -5.97 0.05
C LEU A 194 10.41 -4.46 0.07
N SER A 195 10.34 -3.78 -1.09
CA SER A 195 10.33 -2.33 -1.22
C SER A 195 9.30 -1.94 -2.26
N LEU A 196 8.05 -1.75 -1.83
CA LEU A 196 6.91 -1.56 -2.73
C LEU A 196 5.87 -0.59 -2.17
N LEU A 197 5.06 -0.10 -3.09
CA LEU A 197 3.84 0.65 -2.87
C LEU A 197 2.64 -0.25 -3.18
N SER A 198 1.62 -0.21 -2.31
CA SER A 198 0.32 -0.87 -2.50
C SER A 198 -0.78 0.14 -2.16
N GLY A 199 -1.29 0.84 -3.17
CA GLY A 199 -2.14 2.01 -2.95
C GLY A 199 -1.35 3.14 -2.30
N ASP A 200 -1.70 3.51 -1.08
CA ASP A 200 -1.01 4.49 -0.23
C ASP A 200 -0.04 3.86 0.79
N GLN A 201 -0.04 2.52 0.91
CA GLN A 201 0.78 1.79 1.88
C GLN A 201 2.17 1.52 1.33
N LEU A 202 3.17 1.71 2.19
CA LEU A 202 4.59 1.57 1.88
C LEU A 202 5.18 0.43 2.68
N ILE A 203 5.89 -0.46 1.99
CA ILE A 203 6.84 -1.40 2.59
C ILE A 203 8.21 -1.01 2.05
N LEU A 204 9.19 -0.82 2.93
CA LEU A 204 10.54 -0.40 2.58
C LEU A 204 11.56 -1.30 3.24
N GLN A 205 12.47 -1.88 2.47
CA GLN A 205 13.58 -2.67 3.00
C GLN A 205 14.89 -2.11 2.47
N PHE A 206 15.77 -1.74 3.39
CA PHE A 206 17.09 -1.21 3.07
C PHE A 206 18.16 -2.18 3.53
N THR A 207 19.13 -2.44 2.67
CA THR A 207 20.42 -3.01 3.05
C THR A 207 21.33 -1.87 3.44
N MET A 208 21.83 -1.91 4.67
CA MET A 208 22.68 -0.88 5.25
C MET A 208 24.16 -1.13 4.98
N ASP A 209 24.99 -0.10 5.12
CA ASP A 209 26.44 -0.18 4.85
C ASP A 209 27.19 -1.17 5.77
N ASP A 210 26.67 -1.46 6.96
CA ASP A 210 27.23 -2.48 7.88
C ASP A 210 26.73 -3.90 7.58
N GLY A 211 25.95 -4.07 6.51
CA GLY A 211 25.31 -5.32 6.12
C GLY A 211 23.97 -5.60 6.81
N SER A 212 23.53 -4.73 7.73
CA SER A 212 22.23 -4.87 8.40
C SER A 212 21.07 -4.67 7.45
N THR A 213 19.89 -5.15 7.86
CA THR A 213 18.63 -4.91 7.14
C THR A 213 17.69 -4.06 7.99
N VAL A 214 17.20 -2.96 7.43
CA VAL A 214 16.15 -2.12 8.02
C VAL A 214 14.85 -2.36 7.27
N LEU A 215 13.78 -2.62 8.02
CA LEU A 215 12.41 -2.71 7.50
C LEU A 215 11.58 -1.53 8.00
N GLY A 216 10.89 -0.86 7.08
CA GLY A 216 9.94 0.21 7.31
C GLY A 216 8.55 -0.17 6.81
N LEU A 217 7.54 0.06 7.64
CA LEU A 217 6.12 -0.06 7.30
C LEU A 217 5.45 1.28 7.57
N GLY A 218 4.75 1.80 6.57
CA GLY A 218 4.10 3.09 6.68
C GLY A 218 3.07 3.32 5.60
N TYR A 219 2.62 4.56 5.50
CA TYR A 219 1.68 5.01 4.49
C TYR A 219 1.91 6.49 4.17
N LEU A 220 1.47 6.89 2.98
CA LEU A 220 1.28 8.29 2.64
C LEU A 220 0.09 8.82 3.42
N ASN A 221 0.20 10.02 4.01
CA ASN A 221 -0.88 10.58 4.83
C ASN A 221 -2.12 10.95 3.98
N ASP A 222 -1.88 11.45 2.77
CA ASP A 222 -2.92 11.83 1.81
C ASP A 222 -2.38 11.89 0.37
N ALA A 223 -3.24 12.31 -0.56
CA ALA A 223 -2.92 12.47 -1.98
C ALA A 223 -1.88 13.57 -2.28
N SER A 224 -1.53 14.43 -1.33
CA SER A 224 -0.50 15.46 -1.52
C SER A 224 0.91 14.91 -1.44
N GLU A 225 1.08 13.68 -0.92
CA GLU A 225 2.38 13.05 -0.67
C GLU A 225 3.33 13.91 0.16
N THR A 226 2.82 14.82 0.98
CA THR A 226 3.67 15.71 1.78
C THR A 226 4.27 15.01 3.00
N GLU A 227 3.66 13.89 3.42
CA GLU A 227 4.06 13.17 4.62
C GLU A 227 4.01 11.65 4.42
N ILE A 228 5.04 10.98 4.96
CA ILE A 228 5.03 9.54 5.22
C ILE A 228 4.87 9.35 6.72
N ILE A 229 3.87 8.59 7.12
CA ILE A 229 3.72 8.14 8.50
C ILE A 229 4.25 6.72 8.58
N LEU A 230 5.34 6.56 9.33
CA LEU A 230 5.95 5.28 9.64
C LEU A 230 5.30 4.71 10.90
N ASN A 231 4.59 3.60 10.74
CA ASN A 231 4.06 2.82 11.86
C ASN A 231 5.16 2.02 12.55
N ALA A 232 6.14 1.58 11.77
CA ALA A 232 7.27 0.80 12.26
C ALA A 232 8.49 1.04 11.38
N LEU A 233 9.63 1.26 12.01
CA LEU A 233 10.96 1.24 11.41
C LEU A 233 11.88 0.49 12.37
N GLY A 234 12.47 -0.60 11.93
CA GLY A 234 13.31 -1.45 12.79
C GLY A 234 14.42 -2.15 12.03
N THR A 235 15.49 -2.49 12.73
CA THR A 235 16.57 -3.34 12.23
C THR A 235 16.22 -4.80 12.46
N VAL A 236 16.23 -5.61 11.41
CA VAL A 236 15.95 -7.05 11.49
C VAL A 236 17.21 -7.82 11.95
N GLU A 237 18.39 -7.38 11.52
CA GLU A 237 19.70 -7.96 11.84
C GLU A 237 20.73 -6.83 11.77
N GLY A 238 21.71 -6.72 12.68
CA GLY A 238 22.73 -5.65 12.58
C GLY A 238 23.34 -5.14 13.89
N LYS A 239 24.33 -4.24 13.78
CA LYS A 239 25.07 -3.68 14.93
C LYS A 239 24.35 -2.50 15.58
N CYS A 240 23.62 -1.70 14.80
CA CYS A 240 22.81 -0.63 15.36
C CYS A 240 21.43 -1.18 15.72
N HIS A 241 21.35 -1.83 16.89
CA HIS A 241 20.10 -2.34 17.43
C HIS A 241 19.08 -1.20 17.58
N GLY A 242 18.06 -1.21 16.72
CA GLY A 242 16.94 -0.29 16.77
C GLY A 242 15.66 -1.04 17.15
N VAL A 243 15.04 -0.63 18.26
CA VAL A 243 13.64 -0.95 18.56
C VAL A 243 12.76 -0.50 17.39
N PHE A 244 11.61 -1.14 17.16
CA PHE A 244 10.62 -0.59 16.24
C PHE A 244 10.22 0.83 16.66
N GLN A 245 10.53 1.81 15.82
CA GLN A 245 10.22 3.22 16.01
C GLN A 245 9.06 3.61 15.08
N SER A 246 8.27 4.60 15.50
CA SER A 246 7.23 5.21 14.68
C SER A 246 7.42 6.71 14.60
N GLY A 247 6.94 7.34 13.55
CA GLY A 247 7.02 8.79 13.40
C GLY A 247 6.52 9.29 12.06
N THR A 248 6.53 10.60 11.90
CA THR A 248 6.15 11.28 10.64
C THR A 248 7.40 11.84 9.98
N LEU A 249 7.52 11.62 8.68
CA LEU A 249 8.54 12.21 7.83
C LEU A 249 7.87 13.18 6.84
N THR A 250 8.41 14.38 6.72
CA THR A 250 7.88 15.43 5.84
C THR A 250 8.75 15.59 4.61
N LYS A 251 8.12 15.67 3.44
CA LYS A 251 8.77 15.90 2.15
C LYS A 251 9.52 17.24 2.16
N GLN A 252 10.75 17.22 1.66
CA GLN A 252 11.63 18.40 1.50
C GLN A 252 11.55 18.98 0.09
#